data_AF-A0A0Q8PWC5-F1
#
_entry.id   AF-A0A0Q8PWC5-F1
#
_cell.length_a   1.000
_cell.length_b   1.000
_cell.length_c   1.000
_cell.angle_alpha   90.00
_cell.angle_beta   90.00
_cell.angle_gamma   90.00
#
_symmetry.space_group_name_H-M   'P 1'
#
loop_
_entity.id
_entity.type
_entity.pdbx_description
1 polymer ?
#
loop_
_entity_poly.entity_id
_entity_poly.type
_entity_poly.pdbx_seq_one_letter_code
_entity_poly.pdbx_strand_id
1 'polypeptide(L)'
;MNVTHKNKTLATFLASVFGGIGAHRFYLYGKKDKLAWLHVVLFPLSIFAGFIAALVIGLTPDEKWDVQHNAGSGRQSDSGWLVIILVVITFAGGAIALIAAIARTFDLLFTGGAYG
;
A
#
# COMPACT_ATOMS: atom_id res chain seq x y z
N MET A 1 -24.48 29.45 14.42
CA MET A 1 -23.85 28.30 13.74
C MET A 1 -22.72 28.83 12.87
N ASN A 2 -21.46 28.63 13.25
CA ASN A 2 -20.34 29.03 12.40
C ASN A 2 -20.19 28.00 11.28
N VAL A 3 -20.60 28.37 10.07
CA VAL A 3 -20.34 27.56 8.88
C VAL A 3 -18.88 27.77 8.52
N THR A 4 -18.04 26.75 8.76
CA THR A 4 -16.63 26.78 8.35
C THR A 4 -16.54 26.93 6.83
N HIS A 5 -15.97 28.02 6.35
CA HIS A 5 -15.78 28.28 4.93
C HIS A 5 -14.73 27.32 4.34
N LYS A 6 -15.06 26.64 3.23
CA LYS A 6 -14.17 25.68 2.55
C LYS A 6 -13.65 26.25 1.24
N ASN A 7 -12.35 26.11 0.98
CA ASN A 7 -11.68 26.63 -0.21
C ASN A 7 -11.66 25.57 -1.32
N LYS A 8 -12.17 25.94 -2.49
CA LYS A 8 -12.23 25.08 -3.68
C LYS A 8 -10.84 24.76 -4.24
N THR A 9 -9.90 25.70 -4.25
CA THR A 9 -8.53 25.49 -4.75
C THR A 9 -7.80 24.42 -3.94
N LEU A 10 -7.97 24.46 -2.62
CA LEU A 10 -7.35 23.50 -1.71
C LEU A 10 -7.97 22.11 -1.87
N ALA A 11 -9.30 22.04 -2.02
CA ALA A 11 -9.99 20.79 -2.34
C ALA A 11 -9.50 20.19 -3.67
N THR A 12 -9.37 21.00 -4.72
CA THR A 12 -8.85 20.56 -6.03
C THR A 12 -7.40 20.09 -5.91
N PHE A 13 -6.53 20.84 -5.24
CA PHE A 13 -5.14 20.43 -5.03
C PHE A 13 -5.04 19.10 -4.26
N LEU A 14 -5.80 18.94 -3.18
CA LEU A 14 -5.86 17.68 -2.43
C LEU A 14 -6.40 16.53 -3.28
N ALA A 15 -7.36 16.80 -4.17
CA ALA A 15 -7.87 15.79 -5.09
C ALA A 15 -6.83 15.44 -6.17
N SER A 16 -6.06 16.39 -6.68
CA SER A 16 -5.02 16.15 -7.69
C SER A 16 -3.83 15.38 -7.14
N VAL A 17 -3.32 15.74 -5.96
CA VAL A 17 -2.11 15.14 -5.39
C VAL A 17 -2.41 13.88 -4.58
N PHE A 18 -3.54 13.87 -3.87
CA PHE A 18 -3.91 12.80 -2.92
C PHE A 18 -5.29 12.19 -3.22
N GLY A 19 -5.75 12.29 -4.47
CA GLY A 19 -7.05 11.77 -4.90
C GLY A 19 -7.22 10.28 -4.60
N GLY A 20 -6.19 9.47 -4.90
CA GLY A 20 -6.19 8.04 -4.61
C GLY A 20 -6.21 7.69 -3.11
N ILE A 21 -5.70 8.58 -2.26
CA ILE A 21 -5.66 8.41 -0.80
C ILE A 21 -6.91 9.00 -0.13
N GLY A 22 -7.67 9.85 -0.84
CA GLY A 22 -8.93 10.43 -0.37
C GLY A 22 -8.79 11.65 0.54
N ALA A 23 -7.63 12.34 0.56
CA ALA A 23 -7.39 13.47 1.48
C ALA A 23 -8.41 14.61 1.31
N HIS A 24 -8.87 14.88 0.09
CA HIS A 24 -9.91 15.88 -0.18
C HIS A 24 -11.26 15.52 0.48
N ARG A 25 -11.57 14.22 0.67
CA ARG A 25 -12.81 13.79 1.36
C ARG A 25 -12.77 14.15 2.84
N PHE A 26 -11.63 13.97 3.51
CA PHE A 26 -11.50 14.41 4.89
C PHE A 26 -11.66 15.93 5.04
N TYR A 27 -11.23 16.72 4.05
CA TYR A 27 -11.46 18.18 4.04
C TYR A 27 -12.95 18.54 3.88
N LEU A 28 -13.69 17.82 3.02
CA LEU A 28 -15.10 18.09 2.73
C LEU A 28 -16.07 17.50 3.77
N TYR A 29 -15.78 16.36 4.36
CA TYR A 29 -16.71 15.63 5.24
C TYR A 29 -16.21 15.48 6.68
N GLY A 30 -14.96 15.87 6.94
CA GLY A 30 -14.35 15.80 8.28
C GLY A 30 -14.10 14.38 8.75
N LYS A 31 -13.73 14.24 10.03
CA LYS A 31 -13.35 12.95 10.65
C LYS A 31 -14.50 11.93 10.76
N LYS A 32 -15.74 12.31 10.45
CA LYS A 32 -16.92 11.43 10.51
C LYS A 32 -17.15 10.63 9.21
N ASP A 33 -16.40 10.89 8.14
CA ASP A 33 -16.55 10.19 6.87
C ASP A 33 -16.02 8.75 6.93
N LYS A 34 -16.93 7.78 7.03
CA LYS A 34 -16.60 6.34 7.06
C LYS A 34 -15.91 5.86 5.78
N LEU A 35 -16.26 6.43 4.62
CA LEU A 35 -15.66 6.04 3.34
C LEU A 35 -14.21 6.52 3.24
N ALA A 36 -13.91 7.71 3.78
CA ALA A 36 -12.54 8.21 3.84
C ALA A 36 -11.67 7.33 4.75
N TRP A 37 -12.19 6.92 5.91
CA TRP A 37 -11.52 5.93 6.77
C TRP A 37 -11.33 4.57 6.10
N LEU A 38 -12.33 4.09 5.35
CA LEU A 38 -12.21 2.85 4.61
C LEU A 38 -11.08 2.90 3.56
N HIS A 39 -10.94 4.02 2.84
CA HIS A 39 -9.83 4.21 1.89
C HIS A 39 -8.47 4.16 2.59
N VAL A 40 -8.34 4.82 3.74
CA VAL A 40 -7.10 4.83 4.55
C VAL A 40 -6.69 3.42 4.97
N VAL A 41 -7.62 2.51 5.21
CA VAL A 41 -7.32 1.12 5.60
C VAL A 41 -7.13 0.21 4.39
N LEU A 42 -8.03 0.28 3.39
CA LEU A 42 -7.99 -0.62 2.24
C LEU A 42 -6.79 -0.36 1.34
N PHE A 43 -6.36 0.90 1.20
CA PHE A 43 -5.23 1.25 0.34
C PHE A 43 -3.93 0.54 0.77
N PRO A 44 -3.42 0.69 2.01
CA PRO A 44 -2.22 -0.04 2.44
C PRO A 44 -2.45 -1.55 2.46
N LEU A 45 -3.64 -2.03 2.83
CA LEU A 45 -3.95 -3.46 2.82
C LEU A 45 -3.80 -4.07 1.42
N SER A 46 -4.27 -3.37 0.38
CA SER A 46 -4.11 -3.79 -1.01
C SER A 46 -2.65 -3.84 -1.44
N ILE A 47 -1.83 -2.89 -0.98
CA ILE A 47 -0.38 -2.88 -1.26
C ILE A 47 0.28 -4.10 -0.62
N PHE A 48 -0.01 -4.38 0.66
CA PHE A 48 0.53 -5.56 1.34
C PHE A 48 0.09 -6.87 0.69
N ALA A 49 -1.16 -6.97 0.25
CA ALA A 49 -1.64 -8.13 -0.51
C ALA A 49 -0.84 -8.30 -1.81
N GLY A 50 -0.55 -7.20 -2.51
CA GLY A 50 0.32 -7.19 -3.70
C GLY A 50 1.76 -7.63 -3.40
N PHE A 51 2.36 -7.17 -2.30
CA PHE A 51 3.68 -7.61 -1.87
C PHE A 51 3.71 -9.10 -1.55
N ILE A 52 2.71 -9.60 -0.81
CA ILE A 52 2.61 -11.03 -0.52
C ILE A 52 2.46 -11.83 -1.82
N ALA A 53 1.60 -11.40 -2.73
CA ALA A 53 1.43 -12.06 -4.02
C ALA A 53 2.74 -12.07 -4.84
N ALA A 54 3.46 -10.95 -4.90
CA ALA A 54 4.74 -10.86 -5.58
C ALA A 54 5.81 -11.77 -4.96
N LEU A 55 5.85 -11.88 -3.62
CA LEU A 55 6.73 -12.83 -2.93
C LEU A 55 6.34 -14.29 -3.21
N VAL A 56 5.04 -14.60 -3.17
CA VAL A 56 4.55 -15.95 -3.50
C VAL A 56 4.95 -16.32 -4.93
N ILE A 57 4.75 -15.43 -5.90
CA ILE A 57 5.10 -15.68 -7.29
C ILE A 57 6.63 -15.80 -7.44
N GLY A 58 7.39 -14.81 -6.96
CA GLY A 58 8.85 -14.78 -7.13
C GLY A 58 9.62 -15.85 -6.35
N LEU A 59 9.02 -16.45 -5.32
CA LEU A 59 9.57 -17.60 -4.59
C LEU A 59 9.02 -18.95 -5.06
N THR A 60 8.04 -18.96 -5.99
CA THR A 60 7.54 -20.21 -6.56
C THR A 60 8.62 -20.79 -7.48
N PRO A 61 9.06 -22.04 -7.29
CA PRO A 61 10.02 -22.68 -8.18
C PRO A 61 9.51 -22.73 -9.62
N ASP A 62 10.42 -22.53 -10.58
CA ASP A 62 10.08 -22.45 -12.01
C ASP A 62 9.36 -23.71 -12.50
N GLU A 63 9.74 -24.90 -12.02
CA GLU A 63 9.10 -26.14 -12.44
C GLU A 63 7.65 -26.21 -11.95
N LYS A 64 7.38 -25.72 -10.74
CA LYS A 64 6.01 -25.66 -10.20
C LYS A 64 5.19 -24.60 -10.92
N TRP A 65 5.79 -23.45 -11.21
CA TRP A 65 5.15 -22.39 -11.98
C TRP A 65 4.79 -22.88 -13.38
N ASP A 66 5.71 -23.57 -14.06
CA ASP A 66 5.54 -24.08 -15.41
C ASP A 66 4.43 -25.13 -15.49
N VAL A 67 4.36 -26.06 -14.52
CA VAL A 67 3.29 -27.06 -14.45
C VAL A 67 1.92 -26.41 -14.26
N GLN A 68 1.83 -25.33 -13.48
CA GLN A 68 0.55 -24.69 -13.17
C GLN A 68 0.09 -23.71 -14.27
N HIS A 69 0.99 -22.88 -14.78
CA HIS A 69 0.64 -21.73 -15.62
C HIS A 69 1.16 -21.83 -17.06
N ASN A 70 2.26 -22.55 -17.30
CA ASN A 70 2.87 -22.67 -18.64
C ASN A 70 2.70 -24.07 -19.25
N ALA A 71 1.77 -24.88 -18.74
CA ALA A 71 1.47 -26.20 -19.27
C ALA A 71 1.07 -26.10 -20.75
N GLY A 72 1.85 -26.73 -21.63
CA GLY A 72 1.62 -26.71 -23.08
C GLY A 72 2.27 -25.54 -23.84
N SER A 73 3.02 -24.66 -23.18
CA SER A 73 3.74 -23.55 -23.85
C SER A 73 4.97 -23.99 -24.66
N GLY A 74 5.48 -25.21 -24.41
CA GLY A 74 6.69 -25.75 -25.04
C GLY A 74 7.99 -25.04 -24.61
N ARG A 75 7.93 -24.12 -23.64
CA ARG A 75 9.07 -23.41 -23.06
C ARG A 75 9.16 -23.68 -21.56
N GLN A 76 10.38 -23.73 -21.05
CA GLN A 76 10.65 -23.76 -19.61
C GLN A 76 10.95 -22.34 -19.12
N SER A 77 10.46 -22.00 -17.94
CA SER A 77 10.83 -20.77 -17.25
C SER A 77 12.26 -20.88 -16.72
N ASP A 78 13.04 -19.82 -16.91
CA ASP A 78 14.38 -19.65 -16.35
C ASP A 78 14.40 -18.30 -15.62
N SER A 79 13.94 -18.33 -14.36
CA SER A 79 13.88 -17.15 -13.50
C SER A 79 15.28 -16.78 -13.04
N GLY A 80 15.89 -15.82 -13.75
CA GLY A 80 17.20 -15.30 -13.41
C GLY A 80 17.23 -14.38 -12.18
N TRP A 81 18.41 -13.78 -11.97
CA TRP A 81 18.71 -12.86 -10.86
C TRP A 81 17.75 -11.68 -10.71
N LEU A 82 17.07 -11.26 -11.78
CA LEU A 82 16.12 -10.16 -11.74
C LEU A 82 14.92 -10.47 -10.82
N VAL A 83 14.42 -11.71 -10.83
CA VAL A 83 13.32 -12.12 -9.94
C VAL A 83 13.77 -12.07 -8.48
N ILE A 84 15.01 -12.49 -8.19
CA ILE A 84 15.59 -12.42 -6.84
C ILE A 84 15.66 -10.97 -6.35
N ILE A 85 16.15 -10.06 -7.18
CA ILE A 85 16.23 -8.62 -6.83
C ILE A 85 14.83 -8.07 -6.55
N LEU A 86 13.83 -8.40 -7.38
CA LEU A 86 12.46 -7.97 -7.18
C LEU A 86 11.88 -8.52 -5.86
N VAL A 87 12.12 -9.79 -5.54
CA VAL A 87 11.70 -10.40 -4.27
C VAL A 87 12.34 -9.68 -3.08
N VAL A 88 13.65 -9.41 -3.14
CA VAL A 88 14.38 -8.72 -2.06
C VAL A 88 13.85 -7.30 -1.87
N ILE A 89 13.68 -6.53 -2.94
CA ILE A 89 13.14 -5.16 -2.86
C ILE A 89 11.71 -5.17 -2.33
N THR A 90 10.88 -6.11 -2.79
CA THR A 90 9.49 -6.26 -2.32
C THR A 90 9.44 -6.59 -0.83
N PHE A 91 10.26 -7.55 -0.39
CA PHE A 91 10.35 -7.93 1.02
C PHE A 91 10.86 -6.77 1.88
N ALA A 92 11.94 -6.11 1.46
CA ALA A 92 12.52 -4.98 2.18
C ALA A 92 11.52 -3.82 2.28
N GLY A 93 10.85 -3.46 1.19
CA GLY A 93 9.81 -2.44 1.17
C GLY A 93 8.64 -2.77 2.10
N GLY A 94 8.17 -4.02 2.07
CA GLY A 94 7.12 -4.51 2.98
C GLY A 94 7.53 -4.48 4.45
N ALA A 95 8.75 -4.93 4.76
CA ALA A 95 9.28 -4.92 6.12
C ALA A 95 9.47 -3.50 6.65
N ILE A 96 10.02 -2.59 5.85
CA ILE A 96 10.18 -1.17 6.21
C ILE A 96 8.82 -0.54 6.48
N ALA A 97 7.85 -0.74 5.58
CA ALA A 97 6.50 -0.20 5.75
C ALA A 97 5.82 -0.73 7.03
N LEU A 98 5.95 -2.03 7.30
CA LEU A 98 5.40 -2.66 8.50
C LEU A 98 6.06 -2.11 9.78
N ILE A 99 7.39 -2.07 9.82
CA ILE A 99 8.14 -1.57 10.98
C ILE A 99 7.83 -0.10 11.21
N ALA A 100 7.81 0.72 10.15
CA ALA A 100 7.46 2.13 10.25
C ALA A 100 6.04 2.34 10.80
N ALA A 101 5.06 1.55 10.31
CA ALA A 101 3.69 1.62 10.79
C ALA A 101 3.57 1.23 12.27
N ILE A 102 4.26 0.16 12.69
CA ILE A 102 4.29 -0.27 14.09
C ILE A 102 4.97 0.79 14.95
N ALA A 103 6.17 1.23 14.59
CA ALA A 103 6.92 2.26 15.31
C ALA A 103 6.07 3.54 15.48
N ARG A 104 5.39 3.98 14.41
CA ARG A 104 4.51 5.15 14.46
C ARG A 104 3.29 4.93 15.36
N THR A 105 2.72 3.73 15.35
CA THR A 105 1.58 3.39 16.22
C THR A 105 2.00 3.41 17.69
N PHE A 106 3.15 2.83 18.02
CA PHE A 106 3.71 2.88 19.38
C PHE A 106 4.01 4.31 19.82
N ASP A 107 4.63 5.12 18.94
CA ASP A 107 4.87 6.53 19.21
C ASP A 107 3.57 7.28 19.54
N LEU A 108 2.53 7.11 18.73
CA LEU A 108 1.22 7.74 18.99
C LEU A 108 0.59 7.28 20.32
N LEU A 109 0.71 6.00 20.67
CA LEU A 109 0.08 5.43 21.87
C LEU A 109 0.82 5.80 23.17
N PHE A 110 2.15 5.85 23.14
CA PHE A 110 2.95 6.00 24.37
C PHE A 110 3.56 7.39 24.54
N THR A 111 3.87 8.09 23.46
CA THR A 111 4.52 9.42 23.52
C THR A 111 3.57 10.55 23.10
N GLY A 112 2.38 10.20 22.63
CA GLY A 112 1.44 11.16 22.04
C GLY A 112 1.90 11.70 20.69
N GLY A 113 2.88 11.06 20.05
CA GLY A 113 3.40 11.46 18.75
C GLY A 113 4.64 12.36 18.78
N ALA A 114 5.39 12.36 19.88
CA ALA A 114 6.52 13.29 20.10
C ALA A 114 7.68 13.11 19.10
N TYR A 115 7.83 11.93 18.50
CA TYR A 115 8.93 11.61 17.59
C TYR A 115 8.53 11.60 16.10
N GLY A 116 7.33 12.11 15.79
CA GLY A 116 6.90 12.44 14.42
C GLY A 116 5.74 11.61 13.93
#